data_AF-A0A3C0NYJ6-F1
#
_entry.id   AF-A0A3C0NYJ6-F1
#
_cell.length_a   1.000
_cell.length_b   1.000
_cell.length_c   1.000
_cell.angle_alpha   90.00
_cell.angle_beta   90.00
_cell.angle_gamma   90.00
#
_symmetry.space_group_name_H-M   'P 1'
#
loop_
_entity.id
_entity.type
_entity.pdbx_description
1 polymer ?
#
loop_
_entity_poly.entity_id
_entity_poly.type
_entity_poly.pdbx_seq_one_letter_code
_entity_poly.pdbx_strand_id
1 'polypeptide(L)'
;MSSKYKVIDESSWNRSMHCSVFRNSLEPAFCVTFEADVTNFRKKIKAEGVSFTLAMVYAVCKCANEVEALRYRFLDGKVVLYESIDTAFTYLNKET
;
A
#
# COMPACT_ATOMS: atom_id res chain seq x y z
N MET A 1 -4.01 15.80 -6.30
CA MET A 1 -5.38 15.52 -6.80
C MET A 1 -6.02 14.61 -5.78
N SER A 2 -7.24 14.86 -5.31
CA SER A 2 -7.90 13.95 -4.36
C SER A 2 -8.19 12.63 -5.07
N SER A 3 -7.62 11.52 -4.58
CA SER A 3 -7.84 10.20 -5.17
C SER A 3 -9.31 9.81 -5.08
N LYS A 4 -9.90 9.41 -6.21
CA LYS A 4 -11.29 8.94 -6.27
C LYS A 4 -11.44 7.68 -5.43
N TYR A 5 -12.59 7.53 -4.77
CA TYR A 5 -12.92 6.35 -3.99
C TYR A 5 -14.40 5.98 -4.14
N LYS A 6 -14.71 4.75 -3.78
CA LYS A 6 -16.08 4.22 -3.69
C LYS A 6 -16.37 3.87 -2.24
N VAL A 7 -17.54 4.26 -1.76
CA VAL A 7 -18.05 3.78 -0.46
C VAL A 7 -18.47 2.33 -0.62
N ILE A 8 -18.08 1.48 0.31
CA ILE A 8 -18.38 0.06 0.29
C ILE A 8 -19.73 -0.20 0.95
N ASP A 9 -20.54 -1.02 0.30
CA ASP A 9 -21.70 -1.63 0.93
C ASP A 9 -21.25 -2.79 1.82
N GLU A 10 -21.20 -2.55 3.12
CA GLU A 10 -20.80 -3.55 4.12
C GLU A 10 -21.81 -4.72 4.21
N SER A 11 -23.01 -4.64 3.61
CA SER A 11 -23.93 -5.79 3.59
C SER A 11 -23.58 -6.85 2.55
N SER A 12 -22.95 -6.44 1.44
CA SER A 12 -22.59 -7.33 0.33
C SER A 12 -21.09 -7.61 0.21
N TRP A 13 -20.26 -7.00 1.06
CA TRP A 13 -18.80 -7.12 0.99
C TRP A 13 -18.30 -8.44 1.58
N ASN A 14 -17.48 -9.16 0.80
CA ASN A 14 -16.93 -10.47 1.20
C ASN A 14 -16.09 -10.45 2.49
N ARG A 15 -15.60 -9.28 2.92
CA ARG A 15 -14.80 -9.12 4.13
C ARG A 15 -15.56 -8.48 5.29
N SER A 16 -16.88 -8.29 5.20
CA SER A 16 -17.65 -7.63 6.25
C SER A 16 -17.52 -8.28 7.62
N MET A 17 -17.60 -9.62 7.67
CA MET A 17 -17.41 -10.36 8.93
C MET A 17 -15.98 -10.23 9.47
N HIS A 18 -14.96 -10.28 8.60
CA HIS A 18 -13.58 -10.07 9.03
C HIS A 18 -13.39 -8.64 9.57
N CYS A 19 -13.91 -7.64 8.86
CA CYS A 19 -13.82 -6.25 9.29
C CYS A 19 -14.54 -6.03 10.63
N SER A 20 -15.74 -6.58 10.83
CA SER A 20 -16.48 -6.40 12.08
C SER A 20 -15.77 -6.98 13.30
N VAL A 21 -15.09 -8.13 13.14
CA VAL A 21 -14.29 -8.74 14.21
C VAL A 21 -13.12 -7.84 14.62
N PHE A 22 -12.38 -7.28 13.65
CA PHE A 22 -11.17 -6.51 13.94
C PHE A 22 -11.41 -5.02 14.21
N ARG A 23 -12.54 -4.43 13.77
CA ARG A 23 -12.79 -2.98 13.82
C ARG A 23 -12.63 -2.37 15.20
N ASN A 24 -13.01 -3.12 16.24
CA ASN A 24 -12.95 -2.69 17.64
C ASN A 24 -11.84 -3.42 18.43
N SER A 25 -10.92 -4.10 17.74
CA SER A 25 -9.75 -4.69 18.40
C SER A 25 -8.84 -3.58 18.91
N LEU A 26 -8.21 -3.82 20.07
CA LEU A 26 -7.17 -2.92 20.59
C LEU A 26 -5.97 -2.85 19.63
N GLU A 27 -5.62 -3.98 19.02
CA GLU A 27 -4.54 -4.10 18.04
C GLU A 27 -5.05 -4.91 16.83
N PRO A 28 -5.50 -4.24 15.75
CA PRO A 28 -5.96 -4.88 14.54
C PRO A 28 -4.85 -5.09 13.49
N ALA A 29 -3.60 -4.70 13.77
CA ALA A 29 -2.49 -4.81 12.84
C ALA A 29 -1.50 -5.92 13.21
N PHE A 30 -0.76 -6.38 12.21
CA PHE A 30 0.35 -7.30 12.36
C PHE A 30 1.44 -6.96 11.35
N CYS A 31 2.67 -7.36 11.64
CA CYS A 31 3.82 -7.15 10.78
C CYS A 31 4.31 -8.47 10.20
N VAL A 32 4.71 -8.45 8.93
CA VAL A 32 5.34 -9.57 8.23
C VAL A 32 6.61 -9.11 7.55
N THR A 33 7.65 -9.94 7.56
CA THR A 33 8.95 -9.67 6.97
C THR A 33 9.37 -10.86 6.13
N PHE A 34 9.84 -10.61 4.91
CA PHE A 34 10.30 -11.62 3.97
C PHE A 34 11.57 -11.16 3.26
N GLU A 35 12.40 -12.12 2.87
CA GLU A 35 13.53 -11.86 1.99
C GLU A 35 13.07 -11.89 0.53
N ALA A 36 13.22 -10.77 -0.16
CA ALA A 36 12.93 -10.68 -1.59
C ALA A 36 14.24 -10.73 -2.40
N ASP A 37 14.35 -11.70 -3.31
CA ASP A 37 15.46 -11.72 -4.26
C ASP A 37 15.28 -10.62 -5.32
N VAL A 38 16.11 -9.58 -5.19
CA VAL A 38 16.13 -8.42 -6.10
C VAL A 38 17.32 -8.43 -7.07
N THR A 39 18.00 -9.57 -7.26
CA THR A 39 19.24 -9.66 -8.04
C THR A 39 19.07 -9.14 -9.47
N ASN A 40 18.02 -9.61 -10.17
CA ASN A 40 17.74 -9.20 -11.54
C ASN A 40 17.24 -7.75 -11.62
N PHE A 41 16.41 -7.34 -10.65
CA PHE A 41 15.93 -5.97 -10.55
C PHE A 41 17.08 -4.98 -10.38
N ARG A 42 18.00 -5.25 -9.44
CA ARG A 42 19.20 -4.43 -9.19
C ARG A 42 20.09 -4.32 -10.43
N LYS A 43 20.33 -5.43 -11.15
CA LYS A 43 21.11 -5.43 -12.40
C LYS A 43 20.49 -4.50 -13.45
N LYS A 44 19.17 -4.61 -13.65
CA LYS A 44 18.42 -3.78 -14.61
C LYS A 44 18.49 -2.29 -14.25
N ILE A 45 18.14 -1.94 -13.01
CA ILE A 45 18.12 -0.53 -12.56
C ILE A 45 19.51 0.11 -12.65
N LYS A 46 20.56 -0.65 -12.33
CA LYS A 46 21.94 -0.18 -12.50
C LYS A 46 22.28 0.08 -13.97
N ALA A 47 21.84 -0.78 -14.90
CA ALA A 47 22.08 -0.59 -16.33
C ALA A 47 21.31 0.60 -16.92
N GLU A 48 20.11 0.89 -16.39
CA GLU A 48 19.30 2.05 -16.78
C GLU A 48 19.76 3.37 -16.16
N GLY A 49 20.68 3.35 -15.18
CA GLY A 49 21.23 4.54 -14.55
C GLY A 49 20.25 5.31 -13.65
N VAL A 50 19.16 4.68 -13.22
CA VAL A 50 18.16 5.31 -12.34
C VAL A 50 18.39 4.97 -10.86
N SER A 51 17.86 5.80 -9.96
CA SER A 51 18.00 5.59 -8.51
C SER A 51 17.31 4.29 -8.07
N PHE A 52 18.08 3.39 -7.45
CA PHE A 52 17.55 2.14 -6.91
C PHE A 52 16.44 2.37 -5.87
N THR A 53 16.60 3.37 -4.99
CA THR A 53 15.61 3.72 -3.98
C THR A 53 14.28 4.12 -4.62
N LEU A 54 14.32 5.05 -5.60
CA LEU A 54 13.10 5.51 -6.26
C LEU A 54 12.45 4.40 -7.10
N ALA A 55 13.26 3.56 -7.75
CA ALA A 55 12.77 2.41 -8.50
C ALA A 55 12.07 1.39 -7.59
N MET A 56 12.64 1.11 -6.40
CA MET A 56 12.00 0.25 -5.40
C MET A 56 10.71 0.85 -4.85
N VAL A 57 10.70 2.14 -4.51
CA VAL A 57 9.49 2.84 -4.04
C VAL A 57 8.38 2.75 -5.09
N TYR A 58 8.71 2.99 -6.36
CA TYR A 58 7.76 2.82 -7.47
C TYR A 58 7.24 1.38 -7.56
N ALA A 59 8.13 0.38 -7.53
CA ALA A 59 7.74 -1.02 -7.62
C ALA A 59 6.79 -1.44 -6.48
N VAL A 60 7.11 -1.06 -5.24
CA VAL A 60 6.25 -1.34 -4.07
C VAL A 60 4.91 -0.64 -4.19
N CYS A 61 4.89 0.64 -4.58
CA CYS A 61 3.65 1.40 -4.78
C CYS A 61 2.77 0.77 -5.86
N LYS A 62 3.37 0.32 -6.97
CA LYS A 62 2.66 -0.38 -8.04
C LYS A 62 2.03 -1.67 -7.54
N CYS A 63 2.80 -2.53 -6.88
CA CYS A 63 2.27 -3.77 -6.29
C CYS A 63 1.13 -3.50 -5.30
N ALA A 64 1.27 -2.47 -4.45
CA ALA A 64 0.24 -2.10 -3.49
C ALA A 64 -1.07 -1.64 -4.17
N ASN A 65 -0.98 -0.96 -5.30
CA ASN A 65 -2.14 -0.55 -6.08
C ASN A 65 -2.83 -1.73 -6.79
N GLU A 66 -2.06 -2.71 -7.26
CA GLU A 66 -2.57 -3.93 -7.91
C GLU A 66 -3.34 -4.85 -6.92
N VAL A 67 -3.04 -4.75 -5.62
CA VAL A 67 -3.74 -5.50 -4.57
C VAL A 67 -4.87 -4.68 -3.97
N GLU A 68 -6.12 -5.03 -4.32
CA GLU A 68 -7.33 -4.33 -3.81
C GLU A 68 -7.38 -4.22 -2.29
N ALA A 69 -6.96 -5.28 -1.58
CA ALA A 69 -6.96 -5.33 -0.12
C ALA A 69 -6.13 -4.21 0.54
N LEU A 70 -5.14 -3.63 -0.16
CA LEU A 70 -4.27 -2.57 0.34
C LEU A 70 -4.81 -1.15 0.06
N ARG A 71 -5.90 -1.03 -0.70
CA ARG A 71 -6.53 0.25 -1.06
C ARG A 71 -7.75 0.62 -0.20
N TYR A 72 -8.16 -0.24 0.73
CA TYR A 72 -9.26 0.06 1.67
C TYR A 72 -8.81 1.01 2.79
N ARG A 73 -9.68 1.95 3.18
CA ARG A 73 -9.48 2.88 4.30
C ARG A 73 -10.79 3.12 5.05
N PHE A 74 -10.70 3.67 6.25
CA PHE A 74 -11.84 4.29 6.93
C PHE A 74 -11.87 5.78 6.64
N LEU A 75 -13.03 6.29 6.18
CA LEU A 75 -13.30 7.70 6.02
C LEU A 75 -14.63 8.01 6.72
N ASP A 76 -14.59 8.88 7.75
CA ASP A 76 -15.74 9.22 8.58
C ASP A 76 -16.51 7.99 9.10
N GLY A 77 -15.76 6.97 9.54
CA GLY A 77 -16.28 5.71 10.06
C GLY A 77 -16.79 4.72 9.00
N LYS A 78 -16.82 5.08 7.71
CA LYS A 78 -17.24 4.21 6.61
C LYS A 78 -16.04 3.55 5.93
N VAL A 79 -16.22 2.32 5.45
CA VAL A 79 -15.22 1.65 4.61
C VAL A 79 -15.27 2.23 3.21
N VAL A 80 -14.13 2.69 2.71
CA VAL A 80 -13.96 3.18 1.33
C VAL A 80 -12.86 2.41 0.61
N LEU A 81 -13.02 2.24 -0.70
CA LEU A 81 -12.01 1.67 -1.59
C LEU A 81 -11.54 2.76 -2.55
N TYR A 82 -10.27 3.13 -2.46
CA TYR A 82 -9.65 4.08 -3.38
C TYR A 82 -9.36 3.44 -4.73
N GLU A 83 -9.54 4.19 -5.83
CA GLU A 83 -9.13 3.75 -7.18
C GLU A 83 -7.62 3.54 -7.24
N SER A 84 -6.85 4.45 -6.65
CA SER A 84 -5.40 4.36 -6.49
C SER A 84 -4.93 4.99 -5.18
N ILE A 85 -3.78 4.54 -4.70
CA ILE A 85 -3.08 5.09 -3.53
C ILE A 85 -1.72 5.65 -3.97
N ASP A 86 -1.36 6.80 -3.41
CA ASP A 86 -0.04 7.39 -3.59
C ASP A 86 0.94 6.83 -2.56
N THR A 87 2.24 6.92 -2.87
CA THR A 87 3.30 6.53 -1.95
C THR A 87 3.78 7.74 -1.14
N ALA A 88 3.94 7.54 0.17
CA ALA A 88 4.74 8.41 1.01
C ALA A 88 6.04 7.68 1.33
N PHE A 89 7.18 8.36 1.21
CA PHE A 89 8.49 7.75 1.45
C PHE A 89 9.41 8.75 2.14
N THR A 90 10.37 8.22 2.89
CA THR A 90 11.43 9.02 3.50
C THR A 90 12.56 9.20 2.49
N TYR A 91 13.13 10.40 2.48
CA TYR A 91 14.33 10.70 1.72
C TYR A 91 15.35 11.28 2.68
N LEU A 92 16.54 10.69 2.73
CA LEU A 92 17.61 11.18 3.59
C LEU A 92 18.21 12.44 2.95
N ASN A 93 17.94 13.59 3.54
CA ASN A 93 18.70 14.80 3.24
C ASN A 93 20.09 14.66 3.88
N LYS A 94 21.14 14.91 3.11
CA LYS A 94 22.53 14.79 3.59
C LYS A 94 23.02 16.03 4.34
N GLU A 95 22.30 17.14 4.23
CA GLU A 95 22.68 18.44 4.78
C GLU A 95 22.05 18.74 6.15
N THR A 96 21.17 17.86 6.61
CA THR A 96 20.47 17.94 7.90
C THR A 96 20.64 16.62 8.64
#